data_AF-A0A967JZM3-F1
#
_entry.id   AF-A0A967JZM3-F1
#
_cell.length_a   1.000
_cell.length_b   1.000
_cell.length_c   1.000
_cell.angle_alpha   90.00
_cell.angle_beta   90.00
_cell.angle_gamma   90.00
#
_symmetry.space_group_name_H-M   'P 1'
#
loop_
_entity.id
_entity.type
_entity.pdbx_description
1 polymer ?
#
loop_
_entity_poly.entity_id
_entity_poly.type
_entity_poly.pdbx_seq_one_letter_code
_entity_poly.pdbx_strand_id
1 'polypeptide(L)' 'TIHLHGTIHPNAADGVPHITQTPVKPGESFAYEFVAENPGTHFYHCHVQPDVHVLMGLAGMLVIEPDRADNR' A
#
# COMPACT_ATOMS: atom_id res chain seq x y z
N THR A 1 3.79 -6.44 -5.97
CA THR A 1 3.23 -5.09 -5.78
C THR A 1 2.62 -5.01 -4.40
N ILE A 2 2.39 -3.81 -3.88
CA ILE A 2 1.69 -3.53 -2.64
C ILE A 2 0.44 -2.72 -2.99
N HIS A 3 -0.73 -3.17 -2.55
CA HIS A 3 -1.97 -2.38 -2.60
C HIS A 3 -2.18 -1.67 -1.26
N LEU A 4 -2.52 -0.38 -1.30
CA LEU A 4 -2.71 0.50 -0.14
C LEU A 4 -4.20 0.59 0.22
N HIS A 5 -4.72 -0.51 0.76
CA HIS A 5 -6.14 -0.72 1.02
C HIS A 5 -6.75 0.34 1.96
N GLY A 6 -7.70 1.12 1.43
CA GLY A 6 -8.48 2.11 2.18
C GLY A 6 -7.89 3.53 2.20
N THR A 7 -6.71 3.72 1.63
CA THR A 7 -6.06 5.04 1.55
C THR A 7 -6.46 5.83 0.30
N ILE A 8 -6.25 7.14 0.33
CA ILE A 8 -6.40 8.01 -0.84
C ILE A 8 -5.01 8.21 -1.46
N HIS A 9 -4.84 7.79 -2.70
CA HIS A 9 -3.57 7.93 -3.43
C HIS A 9 -3.83 8.03 -4.95
N PRO A 10 -2.83 8.48 -5.73
CA PRO A 10 -2.90 8.40 -7.18
C PRO A 10 -3.13 6.95 -7.65
N ASN A 11 -3.86 6.79 -8.75
CA ASN A 11 -4.15 5.47 -9.32
C ASN A 11 -2.86 4.66 -9.62
N ALA A 12 -1.76 5.34 -10.01
CA ALA A 12 -0.47 4.70 -10.26
C ALA A 12 0.18 4.04 -9.02
N ALA A 13 -0.26 4.40 -7.82
CA ALA A 13 0.21 3.84 -6.54
C ALA A 13 -0.71 2.74 -5.98
N ASP A 14 -1.74 2.32 -6.74
CA ASP A 14 -2.77 1.40 -6.24
C ASP A 14 -2.32 -0.06 -6.13
N GLY A 15 -1.23 -0.47 -6.78
CA GLY A 15 -0.69 -1.81 -6.56
C GLY A 15 -1.33 -2.95 -7.33
N VAL A 16 -2.33 -2.71 -8.18
CA VAL A 16 -3.03 -3.74 -8.97
C VAL A 16 -2.16 -4.18 -10.16
N PRO A 17 -1.66 -5.43 -10.16
CA PRO A 17 -0.82 -5.95 -11.23
C PRO A 17 -1.45 -5.82 -12.61
N HIS A 18 -0.68 -5.35 -13.57
CA HIS A 18 -1.06 -5.22 -14.98
C HIS A 18 -2.18 -4.21 -15.26
N ILE A 19 -2.71 -3.54 -14.23
CA ILE A 19 -3.70 -2.46 -14.37
C ILE A 19 -3.06 -1.13 -13.98
N THR A 20 -2.58 -1.02 -12.74
CA THR A 20 -1.99 0.23 -12.24
C THR A 20 -0.49 0.21 -12.18
N GLN A 21 0.13 -0.97 -12.14
CA GLN A 21 1.59 -1.13 -12.28
C GLN A 21 2.02 -2.53 -12.73
N THR A 22 3.26 -2.66 -13.21
CA THR A 22 3.92 -3.94 -13.44
C THR A 22 4.30 -4.61 -12.11
N PRO A 23 4.19 -5.95 -11.97
CA PRO A 23 4.73 -6.67 -10.83
C PRO A 23 6.22 -6.41 -10.61
N VAL A 24 6.58 -6.05 -9.39
CA VAL A 24 7.98 -5.97 -8.93
C VAL A 24 8.54 -7.38 -8.81
N LYS A 25 9.57 -7.70 -9.59
CA LYS A 25 10.20 -9.02 -9.58
C LYS A 25 11.24 -9.14 -8.46
N PRO A 26 11.69 -10.36 -8.11
CA PRO A 26 12.77 -10.54 -7.15
C PRO A 26 14.02 -9.74 -7.54
N GLY A 27 14.55 -8.96 -6.59
CA GLY A 27 15.71 -8.08 -6.79
C GLY A 27 15.38 -6.70 -7.38
N GLU A 28 14.14 -6.45 -7.80
CA GLU A 28 13.69 -5.13 -8.26
C GLU A 28 13.13 -4.30 -7.10
N SER A 29 12.87 -3.03 -7.35
CA SER A 29 12.27 -2.10 -6.40
C SER A 29 11.27 -1.19 -7.09
N PHE A 30 10.29 -0.72 -6.33
CA PHE A 30 9.29 0.24 -6.78
C PHE A 30 8.99 1.20 -5.63
N ALA A 31 8.94 2.50 -5.92
CA ALA A 31 8.63 3.53 -4.94
C ALA A 31 7.13 3.87 -5.02
N TYR A 32 6.44 3.76 -3.89
CA TYR A 32 5.09 4.28 -3.72
C TYR A 32 5.20 5.68 -3.11
N GLU A 33 4.68 6.68 -3.80
CA GLU A 33 4.65 8.06 -3.33
C GLU A 33 3.23 8.60 -3.40
N PHE A 34 2.73 9.06 -2.26
CA PHE A 34 1.40 9.64 -2.11
C PHE A 34 1.37 10.56 -0.91
N VAL A 35 0.43 11.51 -0.91
CA VAL A 35 0.16 12.34 0.27
C VAL A 35 -0.70 11.51 1.21
N ALA A 36 -0.29 11.38 2.47
CA ALA A 36 -1.03 10.66 3.50
C ALA A 36 -2.26 11.46 3.93
N GLU A 37 -3.30 11.39 3.10
CA GLU A 37 -4.63 11.93 3.40
C GLU A 37 -5.52 10.85 4.06
N ASN A 38 -6.71 11.23 4.51
CA ASN A 38 -7.68 10.32 5.16
C ASN A 38 -7.14 9.65 6.45
N PRO A 39 -7.07 10.38 7.58
CA PRO A 39 -6.65 9.82 8.85
C PRO A 39 -7.47 8.59 9.26
N GLY A 40 -6.78 7.56 9.75
CA GLY A 40 -7.41 6.30 10.15
C GLY A 40 -6.44 5.11 10.15
N THR A 41 -6.97 3.95 10.52
CA THR A 41 -6.27 2.67 10.44
C THR A 41 -6.63 1.98 9.13
N HIS A 42 -5.65 1.86 8.26
CA HIS A 42 -5.72 1.23 6.94
C HIS A 42 -4.85 -0.02 6.90
N PHE A 43 -4.73 -0.59 5.72
CA PHE A 43 -4.03 -1.84 5.50
C PHE A 43 -3.19 -1.76 4.22
N TYR A 44 -2.06 -2.46 4.17
CA TYR A 44 -1.34 -2.70 2.93
C TYR A 44 -1.07 -4.19 2.76
N HIS A 45 -1.09 -4.68 1.51
CA HIS A 45 -0.81 -6.09 1.24
C HIS A 45 -0.29 -6.38 -0.16
N CYS A 46 0.27 -7.57 -0.33
CA CYS A 46 0.63 -8.08 -1.65
C CYS A 46 -0.62 -8.28 -2.52
N HIS A 47 -0.57 -7.83 -3.78
CA HIS A 47 -1.69 -7.91 -4.72
C HIS A 47 -1.40 -8.83 -5.93
N VAL A 48 -0.32 -9.62 -5.91
CA VAL A 48 0.03 -10.57 -7.00
C VAL A 48 -0.66 -11.92 -6.84
N GLN A 49 -0.69 -12.46 -5.62
CA GLN A 49 -1.42 -13.68 -5.23
C GLN A 49 -1.99 -13.46 -3.82
N PRO A 50 -2.97 -12.54 -3.69
CA PRO A 50 -3.38 -12.04 -2.38
C PRO A 50 -3.93 -13.15 -1.47
N ASP A 51 -4.59 -14.16 -2.02
CA ASP A 51 -5.13 -15.32 -1.32
C ASP A 51 -4.05 -16.15 -0.60
N VAL A 52 -2.85 -16.26 -1.18
CA VAL A 52 -1.72 -17.01 -0.60
C VAL A 52 -0.80 -16.09 0.21
N HIS A 53 -0.38 -14.98 -0.39
CA HIS A 53 0.67 -14.15 0.18
C HIS A 53 0.24 -13.38 1.43
N VAL A 54 -1.04 -13.00 1.54
CA VAL A 54 -1.57 -12.39 2.77
C VAL A 54 -1.49 -13.40 3.92
N LEU A 55 -1.87 -14.66 3.68
CA LEU A 55 -1.79 -15.73 4.68
C LEU A 55 -0.34 -16.09 5.05
N MET A 56 0.60 -15.89 4.14
CA MET A 56 2.04 -16.02 4.40
C MET A 56 2.65 -14.81 5.14
N GLY A 57 1.86 -13.76 5.40
CA GLY A 57 2.27 -12.60 6.18
C GLY A 57 2.68 -11.37 5.37
N LEU A 58 2.47 -11.33 4.05
CA LEU A 58 2.75 -10.14 3.22
C LEU A 58 1.63 -9.11 3.32
N ALA A 59 1.45 -8.60 4.53
CA ALA A 59 0.32 -7.80 4.97
C ALA A 59 0.75 -6.96 6.20
N GLY A 60 0.24 -5.74 6.33
CA GLY A 60 0.54 -4.89 7.48
C GLY A 60 -0.43 -3.73 7.65
N MET A 61 -0.43 -3.12 8.83
CA MET A 61 -1.24 -1.94 9.11
C MET A 61 -0.57 -0.69 8.54
N LEU A 62 -1.38 0.22 8.00
CA LEU A 62 -0.95 1.56 7.64
C LEU A 62 -1.80 2.54 8.46
N VAL A 63 -1.20 3.18 9.46
CA VAL A 63 -1.89 4.15 10.30
C VAL A 63 -1.55 5.55 9.80
N ILE A 64 -2.56 6.30 9.38
CA ILE A 64 -2.43 7.71 9.05
C ILE A 64 -2.96 8.49 10.25
N GLU A 65 -2.04 9.14 10.97
CA GLU A 65 -2.41 9.96 12.11
C GLU A 65 -3.13 11.24 11.65
N PRO A 66 -4.12 11.73 12.42
CA PRO A 66 -4.72 13.02 12.14
C PRO A 66 -3.65 14.11 12.24
N ASP A 67 -3.71 15.11 11.37
CA ASP A 67 -2.79 16.25 11.42
C ASP A 67 -3.01 17.04 12.73
N ARG A 68 -2.03 16.96 13.63
CA ARG A 68 -2.02 17.64 14.92
C ARG A 68 -0.66 18.28 15.16
N ALA A 69 -0.66 19.40 15.86
CA ALA A 69 0.54 20.17 16.15
C ALA A 69 1.58 19.39 16.99
N ASP A 70 1.20 18.28 17.61
CA ASP A 70 2.04 17.44 18.46
C ASP A 70 2.37 16.06 17.87
N ASN A 71 2.05 15.81 16.59
CA ASN A 71 2.50 14.60 15.88
C ASN A 71 4.05 14.56 15.93
N ARG A 72 4.62 13.43 16.36
CA ARG A 72 6.08 13.25 16.55
C ARG A 72 6.74 12.54 15.39
#